data_AF-A0A5K7YJW1-F1
#
_entry.id   AF-A0A5K7YJW1-F1
#
_cell.length_a   1.000
_cell.length_b   1.000
_cell.length_c   1.000
_cell.angle_alpha   90.00
_cell.angle_beta   90.00
_cell.angle_gamma   90.00
#
_symmetry.space_group_name_H-M   'P 1'
#
loop_
_entity.id
_entity.type
_entity.pdbx_description
1 polymer ?
#
loop_
_entity_poly.entity_id
_entity_poly.type
_entity_poly.pdbx_seq_one_letter_code
_entity_poly.pdbx_strand_id
1 'polypeptide(L)'
;MKKKVKLVLAISLILLFSSSTAMAQPQSIPNGPWLQPEQYVNLSSLFQPDTLNEKLHEIADQAVEGRMELELIGSSAGFEWPMYVVKFGSEDEDKAKILIDSQIHGNEPLGTEALVEMIKELATSNSSEVIEILDNVVVWVIPMLNRDGATIFERDTETYRGDAQTRQNVQDWTPEEWGLPNDCSAPWYHRDETTRGTPGYDINRDAHPHLFFDLDRLQDQHSPCVENQNWGGQPGFYVTPEARALRNTFRELMPDVYINHHHRGSNVISEDDNRRVFLQIYAQFVPLDRVDTIIDDSVEYSYSLSEESLELSKKVNALVYKKLQRGKGNSPFSTITKYPRVEDYYGGEGLPGTTLASFSMNGAAVMLYEVTAIGQKKNGMLIRQSYIGIWETLLGLANGDLYDVDPDVYDTIPEAGPRIGNPRL
;
A
#
# COMPACT_ATOMS: atom_id res chain seq x y z
N MET A 1 30.53 -76.05 39.84
CA MET A 1 30.00 -77.21 39.09
C MET A 1 28.49 -77.03 38.88
N LYS A 2 28.10 -76.34 37.80
CA LYS A 2 27.36 -76.87 36.63
C LYS A 2 26.07 -77.63 36.99
N LYS A 3 24.92 -76.95 36.97
CA LYS A 3 23.66 -77.57 36.55
C LYS A 3 23.21 -76.94 35.24
N LYS A 4 23.10 -77.83 34.25
CA LYS A 4 22.89 -77.58 32.83
C LYS A 4 21.46 -77.13 32.58
N VAL A 5 21.34 -76.03 31.84
CA VAL A 5 20.12 -75.60 31.16
C VAL A 5 19.77 -76.64 30.08
N LYS A 6 18.52 -77.11 30.06
CA LYS A 6 17.96 -77.86 28.94
C LYS A 6 17.30 -76.87 27.98
N LEU A 7 17.82 -76.87 26.76
CA LEU A 7 17.28 -76.25 25.56
C LEU A 7 16.20 -77.16 24.95
N VAL A 8 14.98 -76.66 24.72
CA VAL A 8 14.11 -77.07 23.60
C VAL A 8 13.29 -75.86 23.14
N LEU A 9 13.30 -75.68 21.81
CA LEU A 9 12.69 -74.67 20.94
C LEU A 9 11.25 -74.26 21.25
N ALA A 10 10.96 -72.97 21.04
CA ALA A 10 9.78 -72.55 20.29
C ALA A 10 10.07 -71.25 19.51
N ILE A 11 9.82 -71.33 18.21
CA ILE A 11 10.02 -70.32 17.16
C ILE A 11 9.07 -69.15 17.38
N SER A 12 9.56 -67.91 17.22
CA SER A 12 8.70 -66.75 16.92
C SER A 12 9.51 -65.69 16.17
N LEU A 13 8.95 -65.28 15.03
CA LEU A 13 9.45 -64.35 14.01
C LEU A 13 10.24 -63.15 14.57
N ILE A 14 11.46 -62.98 14.09
CA ILE A 14 12.14 -61.69 14.08
C ILE A 14 11.68 -60.95 12.81
N LEU A 15 10.67 -60.09 12.97
CA LEU A 15 10.43 -59.00 12.03
C LEU A 15 11.41 -57.88 12.39
N LEU A 16 12.50 -57.80 11.65
CA LEU A 16 13.38 -56.63 11.63
C LEU A 16 12.57 -55.44 11.12
N PHE A 17 11.99 -54.66 12.04
CA PHE A 17 11.60 -53.29 11.75
C PHE A 17 12.88 -52.46 11.62
N SER A 18 13.40 -52.38 10.41
CA SER A 18 14.22 -51.25 10.00
C SER A 18 13.35 -50.00 10.08
N SER A 19 13.44 -49.27 11.18
CA SER A 19 12.91 -47.91 11.31
C SER A 19 13.74 -46.99 10.42
N SER A 20 13.49 -47.04 9.11
CA SER A 20 13.75 -45.91 8.24
C SER A 20 12.86 -44.79 8.74
N THR A 21 13.43 -43.86 9.49
CA THR A 21 12.85 -42.52 9.65
C THR A 21 12.82 -41.92 8.26
N ALA A 22 11.73 -42.17 7.53
CA ALA A 22 11.40 -41.39 6.36
C ALA A 22 11.10 -39.98 6.88
N MET A 23 12.15 -39.16 6.94
CA MET A 23 12.01 -37.71 6.89
C MET A 23 11.29 -37.44 5.57
N ALA A 24 9.97 -37.31 5.63
CA ALA A 24 9.21 -36.76 4.53
C ALA A 24 9.82 -35.38 4.26
N GLN A 25 10.55 -35.26 3.17
CA GLN A 25 10.80 -33.95 2.56
C GLN A 25 9.43 -33.28 2.45
N PRO A 26 9.25 -32.04 2.93
CA PRO A 26 7.94 -31.40 2.90
C PRO A 26 7.45 -31.38 1.45
N GLN A 27 6.49 -32.25 1.14
CA GLN A 27 5.85 -32.38 -0.16
C GLN A 27 4.79 -31.29 -0.29
N SER A 28 5.22 -30.05 -0.07
CA SER A 28 4.52 -28.88 -0.54
C SER A 28 5.59 -28.06 -1.25
N ILE A 29 5.50 -27.97 -2.57
CA ILE A 29 6.00 -26.76 -3.22
C ILE A 29 5.13 -25.68 -2.56
N PRO A 30 5.66 -24.81 -1.66
CA PRO A 30 4.85 -23.74 -1.15
C PRO A 30 4.47 -22.88 -2.37
N ASN A 31 3.52 -21.95 -2.26
CA ASN A 31 3.20 -20.94 -3.30
C ASN A 31 1.86 -21.09 -4.04
N GLY A 32 0.88 -21.83 -3.51
CA GLY A 32 -0.53 -21.65 -3.90
C GLY A 32 -1.32 -20.77 -2.91
N PRO A 33 -2.51 -20.27 -3.29
CA PRO A 33 -3.13 -20.36 -4.63
C PRO A 33 -2.68 -19.24 -5.58
N TRP A 34 -2.22 -19.63 -6.75
CA TRP A 34 -2.31 -18.81 -7.96
C TRP A 34 -3.75 -18.90 -8.51
N LEU A 35 -4.19 -17.91 -9.27
CA LEU A 35 -5.39 -18.08 -10.09
C LEU A 35 -5.19 -19.32 -10.98
N GLN A 36 -6.21 -20.16 -11.03
CA GLN A 36 -6.19 -21.35 -11.87
C GLN A 36 -6.75 -21.01 -13.25
N PRO A 37 -6.25 -21.64 -14.33
CA PRO A 37 -6.88 -21.53 -15.64
C PRO A 37 -8.38 -21.82 -15.52
N GLU A 38 -9.21 -21.02 -16.20
CA GLU A 38 -10.69 -21.08 -16.16
C GLU A 38 -11.32 -20.78 -14.79
N GLN A 39 -10.57 -20.28 -13.80
CA GLN A 39 -11.16 -19.84 -12.54
C GLN A 39 -12.05 -18.62 -12.79
N TYR A 40 -13.29 -18.70 -12.30
CA TYR A 40 -14.18 -17.55 -12.26
C TYR A 40 -13.81 -16.64 -11.08
N VAL A 41 -13.53 -15.37 -11.38
CA VAL A 41 -13.25 -14.31 -10.40
C VAL A 41 -14.52 -13.48 -10.24
N ASN A 42 -14.93 -13.27 -8.99
CA ASN A 42 -16.09 -12.46 -8.62
C ASN A 42 -15.72 -11.44 -7.53
N LEU A 43 -15.65 -10.17 -7.87
CA LEU A 43 -15.25 -9.10 -6.98
C LEU A 43 -16.46 -8.41 -6.32
N SER A 44 -17.69 -8.90 -6.52
CA SER A 44 -18.93 -8.28 -6.03
C SER A 44 -19.08 -8.20 -4.51
N SER A 45 -18.19 -8.84 -3.75
CA SER A 45 -18.15 -8.75 -2.28
C SER A 45 -17.30 -7.57 -1.78
N LEU A 46 -16.54 -6.93 -2.67
CA LEU A 46 -15.69 -5.79 -2.37
C LEU A 46 -16.42 -4.49 -2.69
N PHE A 47 -16.08 -3.42 -1.98
CA PHE A 47 -16.62 -2.09 -2.25
C PHE A 47 -16.34 -1.66 -3.68
N GLN A 48 -17.40 -1.17 -4.32
CA GLN A 48 -17.39 -0.45 -5.59
C GLN A 48 -17.56 1.06 -5.31
N PRO A 49 -17.25 1.96 -6.26
CA PRO A 49 -17.33 3.39 -6.04
C PRO A 49 -18.69 3.88 -5.49
N ASP A 50 -19.79 3.33 -5.99
CA ASP A 50 -21.16 3.63 -5.58
C ASP A 50 -21.49 3.09 -4.18
N THR A 51 -21.27 1.79 -3.96
CA THR A 51 -21.53 1.13 -2.66
C THR A 51 -20.64 1.66 -1.54
N LEU A 52 -19.42 2.09 -1.84
CA LEU A 52 -18.55 2.78 -0.88
C LEU A 52 -19.17 4.10 -0.44
N ASN A 53 -19.69 4.90 -1.38
CA ASN A 53 -20.28 6.21 -1.06
C ASN A 53 -21.53 6.05 -0.19
N GLU A 54 -22.41 5.11 -0.56
CA GLU A 54 -23.57 4.76 0.28
C GLU A 54 -23.13 4.36 1.68
N LYS A 55 -22.06 3.55 1.79
CA LYS A 55 -21.55 3.10 3.08
C LYS A 55 -20.96 4.21 3.92
N LEU A 56 -20.20 5.13 3.33
CA LEU A 56 -19.61 6.27 4.04
C LEU A 56 -20.70 7.21 4.58
N HIS A 57 -21.74 7.48 3.79
CA HIS A 57 -22.90 8.25 4.27
C HIS A 57 -23.67 7.52 5.38
N GLU A 58 -23.87 6.21 5.26
CA GLU A 58 -24.48 5.40 6.33
C GLU A 58 -23.68 5.47 7.64
N ILE A 59 -22.34 5.43 7.56
CA ILE A 59 -21.47 5.56 8.75
C ILE A 59 -21.58 6.98 9.32
N ALA A 60 -21.59 8.02 8.48
CA ALA A 60 -21.73 9.41 8.92
C ALA A 60 -23.07 9.64 9.66
N ASP A 61 -24.16 9.07 9.16
CA ASP A 61 -25.48 9.14 9.81
C ASP A 61 -25.54 8.42 11.17
N GLN A 62 -24.68 7.41 11.37
CA GLN A 62 -24.56 6.64 12.61
C GLN A 62 -23.48 7.19 13.56
N ALA A 63 -22.66 8.13 13.10
CA ALA A 63 -21.54 8.65 13.85
C ALA A 63 -22.01 9.40 15.10
N VAL A 64 -21.17 9.42 16.13
CA VAL A 64 -21.38 10.34 17.25
C VAL A 64 -21.32 11.78 16.70
N GLU A 65 -22.26 12.63 17.14
CA GLU A 65 -22.40 14.00 16.64
C GLU A 65 -21.07 14.77 16.70
N GLY A 66 -20.70 15.39 15.58
CA GLY A 66 -19.45 16.16 15.43
C GLY A 66 -18.17 15.33 15.38
N ARG A 67 -18.25 13.98 15.36
CA ARG A 67 -17.06 13.11 15.40
C ARG A 67 -16.44 12.85 14.04
N MET A 68 -17.27 12.75 13.01
CA MET A 68 -16.86 12.41 11.65
C MET A 68 -17.31 13.52 10.71
N GLU A 69 -16.37 14.01 9.90
CA GLU A 69 -16.67 14.85 8.75
C GLU A 69 -16.37 14.07 7.46
N LEU A 70 -17.28 14.17 6.50
CA LEU A 70 -17.16 13.55 5.19
C LEU A 70 -17.15 14.65 4.14
N GLU A 71 -15.99 14.91 3.55
CA GLU A 71 -15.79 16.01 2.61
C GLU A 71 -15.53 15.50 1.20
N LEU A 72 -16.21 16.08 0.22
CA LEU A 72 -15.98 15.84 -1.21
C LEU A 72 -14.73 16.57 -1.68
N ILE A 73 -13.71 15.83 -2.12
CA ILE A 73 -12.39 16.37 -2.52
C ILE A 73 -12.18 16.41 -4.04
N GLY A 74 -13.16 15.93 -4.81
CA GLY A 74 -13.13 15.93 -6.27
C GLY A 74 -13.88 14.74 -6.85
N SER A 75 -13.65 14.46 -8.13
CA SER A 75 -14.19 13.29 -8.83
C SER A 75 -13.10 12.61 -9.68
N SER A 76 -13.25 11.32 -9.93
CA SER A 76 -12.35 10.59 -10.84
C SER A 76 -12.46 11.10 -12.29
N ALA A 77 -11.40 10.91 -13.08
CA ALA A 77 -11.27 11.54 -14.38
C ALA A 77 -12.30 11.05 -15.42
N GLY A 78 -12.49 9.74 -15.52
CA GLY A 78 -13.23 9.11 -16.61
C GLY A 78 -14.70 8.89 -16.32
N PHE A 79 -15.04 8.36 -15.14
CA PHE A 79 -16.44 8.08 -14.76
C PHE A 79 -17.04 9.12 -13.80
N GLU A 80 -16.28 10.16 -13.44
CA GLU A 80 -16.72 11.25 -12.56
C GLU A 80 -17.22 10.79 -11.18
N TRP A 81 -16.70 9.66 -10.68
CA TRP A 81 -17.08 9.16 -9.36
C TRP A 81 -16.62 10.13 -8.27
N PRO A 82 -17.49 10.59 -7.35
CA PRO A 82 -17.10 11.54 -6.32
C PRO A 82 -16.15 10.88 -5.31
N MET A 83 -15.06 11.55 -5.00
CA MET A 83 -14.03 11.13 -4.05
C MET A 83 -14.18 11.89 -2.74
N TYR A 84 -14.02 11.19 -1.62
CA TYR A 84 -14.18 11.77 -0.30
C TYR A 84 -12.96 11.54 0.57
N VAL A 85 -12.65 12.53 1.39
CA VAL A 85 -11.83 12.36 2.60
C VAL A 85 -12.76 12.25 3.80
N VAL A 86 -12.46 11.31 4.69
CA VAL A 86 -13.10 11.18 6.00
C VAL A 86 -12.17 11.76 7.05
N LYS A 87 -12.63 12.75 7.80
CA LYS A 87 -11.84 13.48 8.79
C LYS A 87 -12.35 13.17 10.20
N PHE A 88 -11.40 12.92 11.10
CA PHE A 88 -11.63 12.71 12.53
C PHE A 88 -10.66 13.55 13.36
N GLY A 89 -11.13 13.95 14.54
CA GLY A 89 -10.39 14.86 15.42
C GLY A 89 -10.49 16.31 14.95
N SER A 90 -10.20 17.24 15.85
CA SER A 90 -10.12 18.67 15.53
C SER A 90 -8.68 19.06 15.37
N GLU A 91 -8.40 19.93 14.39
CA GLU A 91 -7.06 20.49 14.20
C GLU A 91 -6.60 21.24 15.44
N ASP A 92 -5.49 20.77 15.98
CA ASP A 92 -4.77 21.34 17.11
C ASP A 92 -3.28 21.18 16.77
N GLU A 93 -2.48 22.23 16.99
CA GLU A 93 -1.05 22.24 16.64
C GLU A 93 -0.27 21.19 17.44
N ASP A 94 -0.76 20.79 18.61
CA ASP A 94 -0.09 19.82 19.49
C ASP A 94 -0.44 18.35 19.16
N LYS A 95 -1.41 18.10 18.25
CA LYS A 95 -1.85 16.75 17.91
C LYS A 95 -1.09 16.19 16.73
N ALA A 96 -0.74 14.91 16.83
CA ALA A 96 -0.20 14.18 15.69
C ALA A 96 -1.23 14.09 14.57
N LYS A 97 -0.79 14.27 13.32
CA LYS A 97 -1.64 14.26 12.13
C LYS A 97 -1.26 13.10 11.24
N ILE A 98 -2.25 12.32 10.82
CA ILE A 98 -2.04 11.19 9.93
C ILE A 98 -3.01 11.23 8.75
N LEU A 99 -2.45 11.05 7.55
CA LEU A 99 -3.20 10.83 6.32
C LEU A 99 -3.02 9.38 5.87
N ILE A 100 -4.12 8.71 5.55
CA ILE A 100 -4.10 7.32 5.07
C ILE A 100 -4.91 7.25 3.78
N ASP A 101 -4.33 6.72 2.71
CA ASP A 101 -5.09 6.44 1.50
C ASP A 101 -4.89 5.00 1.00
N SER A 102 -5.84 4.52 0.22
CA SER A 102 -5.74 3.25 -0.46
C SER A 102 -6.36 3.27 -1.85
N GLN A 103 -6.09 2.20 -2.62
CA GLN A 103 -6.55 2.06 -4.00
C GLN A 103 -6.16 3.25 -4.90
N ILE A 104 -4.98 3.84 -4.72
CA ILE A 104 -4.38 4.68 -5.77
C ILE A 104 -4.15 3.87 -7.06
N HIS A 105 -3.93 2.57 -6.91
CA HIS A 105 -4.10 1.59 -7.97
C HIS A 105 -5.47 0.92 -7.81
N GLY A 106 -6.35 1.04 -8.81
CA GLY A 106 -7.74 0.61 -8.67
C GLY A 106 -7.93 -0.89 -8.46
N ASN A 107 -6.98 -1.71 -8.90
CA ASN A 107 -7.00 -3.17 -8.75
C ASN A 107 -6.41 -3.69 -7.42
N GLU A 108 -6.30 -2.84 -6.40
CA GLU A 108 -5.70 -3.16 -5.10
C GLU A 108 -6.69 -2.96 -3.92
N PRO A 109 -7.82 -3.71 -3.87
CA PRO A 109 -9.01 -3.32 -3.09
C PRO A 109 -9.03 -3.54 -1.59
N LEU A 110 -8.12 -4.34 -1.01
CA LEU A 110 -8.24 -4.77 0.39
C LEU A 110 -7.92 -3.65 1.39
N GLY A 111 -7.20 -2.62 0.96
CA GLY A 111 -6.99 -1.41 1.76
C GLY A 111 -8.32 -0.73 2.07
N THR A 112 -9.17 -0.52 1.05
CA THR A 112 -10.48 0.12 1.19
C THR A 112 -11.36 -0.60 2.20
N GLU A 113 -11.41 -1.93 2.12
CA GLU A 113 -12.16 -2.76 3.07
C GLU A 113 -11.70 -2.53 4.52
N ALA A 114 -10.38 -2.56 4.75
CA ALA A 114 -9.81 -2.37 6.08
C ALA A 114 -10.05 -0.94 6.60
N LEU A 115 -9.94 0.06 5.73
CA LEU A 115 -10.16 1.46 6.07
C LEU A 115 -11.63 1.74 6.40
N VAL A 116 -12.59 1.13 5.70
CA VAL A 116 -14.01 1.30 6.02
C VAL A 116 -14.36 0.68 7.39
N GLU A 117 -13.76 -0.46 7.75
CA GLU A 117 -13.90 -1.02 9.10
C GLU A 117 -13.35 -0.06 10.18
N MET A 118 -12.16 0.49 9.95
CA MET A 118 -11.53 1.46 10.85
C MET A 118 -12.35 2.75 10.98
N ILE A 119 -12.80 3.33 9.86
CA ILE A 119 -13.66 4.52 9.82
C ILE A 119 -14.93 4.30 10.64
N LYS A 120 -15.59 3.16 10.47
CA LYS A 120 -16.80 2.82 11.24
C LYS A 120 -16.51 2.77 12.73
N GLU A 121 -15.38 2.19 13.12
CA GLU A 121 -15.01 2.08 14.53
C GLU A 121 -14.71 3.44 15.17
N LEU A 122 -13.90 4.26 14.51
CA LEU A 122 -13.63 5.64 14.93
C LEU A 122 -14.92 6.46 15.03
N ALA A 123 -15.83 6.33 14.06
CA ALA A 123 -17.08 7.10 14.01
C ALA A 123 -18.08 6.72 15.12
N THR A 124 -18.17 5.44 15.49
CA THR A 124 -19.32 4.93 16.26
C THR A 124 -18.97 4.38 17.65
N SER A 125 -17.71 4.01 17.90
CA SER A 125 -17.30 3.37 19.15
C SER A 125 -16.99 4.40 20.25
N ASN A 126 -17.22 4.04 21.51
CA ASN A 126 -16.79 4.81 22.69
C ASN A 126 -15.82 3.98 23.55
N SER A 127 -15.05 3.07 22.92
CA SER A 127 -13.97 2.38 23.63
C SER A 127 -12.93 3.40 24.11
N SER A 128 -12.21 3.06 25.18
CA SER A 128 -11.13 3.90 25.68
C SER A 128 -10.06 4.15 24.63
N GLU A 129 -9.76 3.14 23.80
CA GLU A 129 -8.81 3.24 22.69
C GLU A 129 -9.24 4.27 21.64
N VAL A 130 -10.52 4.25 21.23
CA VAL A 130 -11.04 5.22 20.25
C VAL A 130 -11.02 6.63 20.82
N ILE A 131 -11.40 6.80 22.09
CA ILE A 131 -11.36 8.10 22.75
C ILE A 131 -9.91 8.60 22.82
N GLU A 132 -8.96 7.75 23.22
CA GLU A 132 -7.54 8.10 23.28
C GLU A 132 -6.98 8.50 21.92
N ILE A 133 -7.32 7.78 20.84
CA ILE A 133 -6.95 8.14 19.47
C ILE A 133 -7.50 9.52 19.10
N LEU A 134 -8.81 9.72 19.26
CA LEU A 134 -9.47 10.95 18.81
C LEU A 134 -9.12 12.19 19.66
N ASP A 135 -8.73 11.98 20.92
CA ASP A 135 -8.25 13.05 21.80
C ASP A 135 -6.85 13.54 21.40
N ASN A 136 -6.00 12.68 20.83
CA ASN A 136 -4.57 12.97 20.61
C ASN A 136 -4.13 12.98 19.13
N VAL A 137 -4.96 12.50 18.20
CA VAL A 137 -4.59 12.32 16.79
C VAL A 137 -5.67 12.89 15.87
N VAL A 138 -5.25 13.66 14.87
CA VAL A 138 -6.07 14.06 13.73
C VAL A 138 -5.91 13.00 12.63
N VAL A 139 -6.99 12.32 12.28
CA VAL A 139 -6.96 11.16 11.36
C VAL A 139 -7.77 11.48 10.12
N TRP A 140 -7.11 11.57 8.97
CA TRP A 140 -7.76 11.76 7.67
C TRP A 140 -7.56 10.52 6.81
N VAL A 141 -8.64 10.08 6.16
CA VAL A 141 -8.66 8.84 5.39
C VAL A 141 -9.30 9.06 4.03
N ILE A 142 -8.62 8.66 2.95
CA ILE A 142 -9.19 8.53 1.61
C ILE A 142 -9.31 7.05 1.29
N PRO A 143 -10.50 6.42 1.49
CA PRO A 143 -10.61 4.96 1.38
C PRO A 143 -10.30 4.43 -0.01
N MET A 144 -10.77 5.10 -1.05
CA MET A 144 -10.59 4.71 -2.45
C MET A 144 -10.29 5.95 -3.29
N LEU A 145 -9.03 6.09 -3.70
CA LEU A 145 -8.58 7.20 -4.53
C LEU A 145 -8.91 6.97 -6.02
N ASN A 146 -8.42 5.88 -6.62
CA ASN A 146 -8.64 5.58 -8.04
C ASN A 146 -9.95 4.82 -8.27
N ARG A 147 -11.06 5.56 -8.28
CA ARG A 147 -12.42 5.00 -8.47
C ARG A 147 -12.66 4.49 -9.89
N ASP A 148 -12.02 5.08 -10.90
CA ASP A 148 -12.10 4.60 -12.27
C ASP A 148 -11.45 3.22 -12.43
N GLY A 149 -10.25 3.06 -11.87
CA GLY A 149 -9.54 1.79 -11.87
C GLY A 149 -10.27 0.71 -11.06
N ALA A 150 -10.92 1.10 -9.97
CA ALA A 150 -11.67 0.21 -9.08
C ALA A 150 -13.02 -0.24 -9.65
N THR A 151 -13.57 0.44 -10.65
CA THR A 151 -14.85 0.07 -11.27
C THR A 151 -14.73 -1.31 -11.92
N ILE A 152 -15.54 -2.30 -11.54
CA ILE A 152 -15.45 -3.63 -12.13
C ILE A 152 -15.78 -3.61 -13.63
N PHE A 153 -15.07 -4.43 -14.41
CA PHE A 153 -15.44 -4.84 -15.77
C PHE A 153 -15.24 -6.34 -15.95
N GLU A 154 -15.91 -6.93 -16.93
CA GLU A 154 -15.73 -8.34 -17.26
C GLU A 154 -14.56 -8.54 -18.22
N ARG A 155 -13.76 -9.58 -17.98
CA ARG A 155 -12.69 -10.00 -18.88
C ARG A 155 -12.67 -11.51 -19.04
N ASP A 156 -12.38 -11.94 -20.26
CA ASP A 156 -12.07 -13.33 -20.60
C ASP A 156 -10.60 -13.41 -21.01
N THR A 157 -9.79 -14.18 -20.29
CA THR A 157 -8.37 -14.38 -20.56
C THR A 157 -8.04 -15.86 -20.55
N GLU A 158 -6.87 -16.23 -21.09
CA GLU A 158 -6.34 -17.60 -20.98
C GLU A 158 -6.13 -18.07 -19.53
N THR A 159 -6.06 -17.13 -18.57
CA THR A 159 -5.73 -17.42 -17.16
C THR A 159 -6.91 -17.37 -16.21
N TYR A 160 -7.95 -16.59 -16.49
CA TYR A 160 -9.16 -16.47 -15.68
C TYR A 160 -10.28 -15.78 -16.46
N ARG A 161 -11.52 -15.95 -15.97
CA ARG A 161 -12.73 -15.28 -16.48
C ARG A 161 -13.46 -14.56 -15.35
N GLY A 162 -14.20 -13.50 -15.69
CA GLY A 162 -15.08 -12.79 -14.75
C GLY A 162 -14.58 -11.39 -14.44
N ASP A 163 -14.78 -10.96 -13.20
CA ASP A 163 -14.57 -9.57 -12.77
C ASP A 163 -13.08 -9.21 -12.76
N ALA A 164 -12.79 -8.02 -13.26
CA ALA A 164 -11.48 -7.40 -13.27
C ALA A 164 -11.59 -5.92 -12.84
N GLN A 165 -10.48 -5.43 -12.31
CA GLN A 165 -10.21 -4.01 -12.04
C GLN A 165 -8.90 -3.66 -12.76
N THR A 166 -8.64 -2.38 -12.97
CA THR A 166 -7.40 -1.91 -13.62
C THR A 166 -6.59 -1.04 -12.66
N ARG A 167 -5.28 -1.01 -12.86
CA ARG A 167 -4.33 -0.27 -12.02
C ARG A 167 -4.45 1.23 -12.24
N GLN A 168 -4.52 1.65 -13.49
CA GLN A 168 -4.59 3.05 -13.91
C GLN A 168 -6.01 3.62 -13.73
N ASN A 169 -6.16 4.94 -13.75
CA ASN A 169 -7.47 5.57 -13.95
C ASN A 169 -7.93 5.43 -15.41
N VAL A 170 -9.01 6.14 -15.79
CA VAL A 170 -9.47 6.24 -17.17
C VAL A 170 -9.35 7.69 -17.60
N GLN A 171 -8.30 8.02 -18.38
CA GLN A 171 -8.05 9.39 -18.80
C GLN A 171 -7.11 9.43 -20.02
N ASP A 172 -7.48 10.24 -21.02
CA ASP A 172 -6.64 10.55 -22.18
C ASP A 172 -5.47 11.47 -21.82
N TRP A 173 -4.45 11.51 -22.67
CA TRP A 173 -3.46 12.59 -22.65
C TRP A 173 -3.87 13.70 -23.60
N THR A 174 -4.11 14.87 -23.03
CA THR A 174 -4.64 16.07 -23.68
C THR A 174 -3.67 17.23 -23.49
N PRO A 175 -2.51 17.25 -24.18
CA PRO A 175 -1.46 18.26 -23.96
C PRO A 175 -1.97 19.70 -24.14
N GLU A 176 -2.91 19.91 -25.07
CA GLU A 176 -3.53 21.22 -25.32
C GLU A 176 -4.26 21.80 -24.09
N GLU A 177 -4.81 20.95 -23.21
CA GLU A 177 -5.47 21.40 -21.97
C GLU A 177 -4.46 22.00 -20.96
N TRP A 178 -3.18 21.72 -21.15
CA TRP A 178 -2.06 22.21 -20.34
C TRP A 178 -1.23 23.28 -21.07
N GLY A 179 -1.75 23.82 -22.18
CA GLY A 179 -1.03 24.80 -23.00
C GLY A 179 0.18 24.22 -23.75
N LEU A 180 0.32 22.89 -23.80
CA LEU A 180 1.43 22.20 -24.45
C LEU A 180 1.15 21.94 -25.94
N PRO A 181 2.19 21.77 -26.77
CA PRO A 181 2.04 21.38 -28.18
C PRO A 181 1.31 20.03 -28.35
N ASN A 182 0.50 19.89 -29.40
CA ASN A 182 -0.28 18.68 -29.67
C ASN A 182 0.56 17.42 -29.88
N ASP A 183 1.82 17.59 -30.31
CA ASP A 183 2.79 16.52 -30.50
C ASP A 183 3.64 16.25 -29.24
N CYS A 184 3.34 16.92 -28.13
CA CYS A 184 3.97 16.64 -26.84
C CYS A 184 3.68 15.21 -26.40
N SER A 185 4.76 14.48 -26.08
CA SER A 185 4.66 13.12 -25.56
C SER A 185 3.88 13.08 -24.25
N ALA A 186 3.09 12.03 -24.07
CA ALA A 186 2.43 11.78 -22.79
C ALA A 186 3.47 11.57 -21.68
N PRO A 187 3.13 11.88 -20.41
CA PRO A 187 3.92 11.44 -19.27
C PRO A 187 4.23 9.93 -19.37
N TRP A 188 5.43 9.50 -19.00
CA TRP A 188 5.92 8.13 -19.19
C TRP A 188 5.09 7.06 -18.45
N TYR A 189 4.29 7.50 -17.48
CA TYR A 189 3.37 6.69 -16.69
C TYR A 189 1.93 6.69 -17.23
N HIS A 190 1.67 7.34 -18.35
CA HIS A 190 0.45 7.18 -19.14
C HIS A 190 0.52 5.92 -20.00
N ARG A 191 -0.63 5.32 -20.27
CA ARG A 191 -0.79 4.20 -21.19
C ARG A 191 -1.96 4.49 -22.12
N ASP A 192 -1.75 4.28 -23.42
CA ASP A 192 -2.82 4.34 -24.42
C ASP A 192 -3.84 3.22 -24.23
N GLU A 193 -3.40 2.05 -23.77
CA GLU A 193 -4.26 0.88 -23.57
C GLU A 193 -3.92 0.16 -22.25
N THR A 194 -4.78 0.36 -21.25
CA THR A 194 -4.69 -0.31 -19.94
C THR A 194 -5.29 -1.71 -19.99
N THR A 195 -5.33 -2.41 -18.85
CA THR A 195 -5.98 -3.74 -18.77
C THR A 195 -7.49 -3.67 -19.08
N ARG A 196 -8.12 -2.50 -18.93
CA ARG A 196 -9.51 -2.25 -19.31
C ARG A 196 -9.69 -2.08 -20.83
N GLY A 197 -8.63 -1.79 -21.58
CA GLY A 197 -8.72 -1.36 -22.98
C GLY A 197 -9.02 0.15 -23.13
N THR A 198 -8.84 0.92 -22.07
CA THR A 198 -8.96 2.39 -22.07
C THR A 198 -7.60 3.03 -21.75
N PRO A 199 -7.36 4.28 -22.16
CA PRO A 199 -6.16 5.01 -21.74
C PRO A 199 -6.22 5.37 -20.25
N GLY A 200 -5.06 5.61 -19.64
CA GLY A 200 -5.00 6.02 -18.24
C GLY A 200 -3.59 6.15 -17.67
N TYR A 201 -3.49 6.81 -16.52
CA TYR A 201 -2.24 7.10 -15.82
C TYR A 201 -2.05 6.16 -14.63
N ASP A 202 -0.79 5.79 -14.37
CA ASP A 202 -0.40 5.31 -13.04
C ASP A 202 -0.36 6.52 -12.09
N ILE A 203 -1.43 6.74 -11.32
CA ILE A 203 -1.56 7.90 -10.41
C ILE A 203 -0.41 7.95 -9.39
N ASN A 204 0.15 6.80 -8.99
CA ASN A 204 1.30 6.76 -8.09
C ASN A 204 2.64 7.06 -8.80
N ARG A 205 2.60 7.71 -9.96
CA ARG A 205 3.75 8.35 -10.63
C ARG A 205 3.49 9.81 -10.95
N ASP A 206 2.32 10.32 -10.57
CA ASP A 206 1.83 11.65 -10.93
C ASP A 206 1.97 12.67 -9.78
N ALA A 207 2.83 12.41 -8.80
CA ALA A 207 3.12 13.33 -7.69
C ALA A 207 4.38 14.15 -7.94
N HIS A 208 4.45 15.35 -7.37
CA HIS A 208 5.60 16.25 -7.50
C HIS A 208 5.99 16.82 -6.12
N PRO A 209 7.28 16.88 -5.73
CA PRO A 209 7.68 17.40 -4.41
C PRO A 209 7.23 18.85 -4.17
N HIS A 210 7.28 19.69 -5.20
CA HIS A 210 6.63 20.99 -5.15
C HIS A 210 5.10 20.85 -5.18
N LEU A 211 4.46 20.91 -4.01
CA LEU A 211 3.01 20.70 -3.85
C LEU A 211 2.14 21.78 -4.54
N PHE A 212 2.75 22.89 -4.95
CA PHE A 212 2.10 23.95 -5.74
C PHE A 212 2.38 23.81 -7.25
N PHE A 213 3.01 22.70 -7.66
CA PHE A 213 3.28 22.43 -9.06
C PHE A 213 1.98 22.39 -9.86
N ASP A 214 1.99 23.18 -10.93
CA ASP A 214 0.91 23.31 -11.89
C ASP A 214 1.55 23.26 -13.27
N LEU A 215 1.21 22.23 -14.05
CA LEU A 215 1.86 21.97 -15.33
C LEU A 215 1.62 23.09 -16.34
N ASP A 216 0.43 23.72 -16.35
CA ASP A 216 0.14 24.83 -17.29
C ASP A 216 1.05 26.03 -17.01
N ARG A 217 1.32 26.29 -15.73
CA ARG A 217 2.12 27.45 -15.29
C ARG A 217 3.63 27.19 -15.25
N LEU A 218 4.05 25.97 -14.91
CA LEU A 218 5.46 25.61 -14.64
C LEU A 218 6.06 24.66 -15.68
N GLN A 219 5.40 24.48 -16.83
CA GLN A 219 5.91 23.70 -17.97
C GLN A 219 7.32 24.10 -18.43
N ASP A 220 7.73 25.36 -18.27
CA ASP A 220 9.09 25.81 -18.62
C ASP A 220 10.16 25.30 -17.65
N GLN A 221 9.76 24.87 -16.44
CA GLN A 221 10.67 24.31 -15.44
C GLN A 221 10.69 22.78 -15.50
N HIS A 222 9.52 22.15 -15.62
CA HIS A 222 9.37 20.70 -15.65
C HIS A 222 8.19 20.31 -16.53
N SER A 223 8.43 19.56 -17.60
CA SER A 223 7.40 19.23 -18.60
C SER A 223 7.58 17.83 -19.20
N PRO A 224 6.46 17.11 -19.48
CA PRO A 224 6.52 15.82 -20.15
C PRO A 224 7.00 15.92 -21.61
N CYS A 225 7.01 17.12 -22.21
CA CYS A 225 7.52 17.33 -23.56
C CYS A 225 9.06 17.32 -23.62
N VAL A 226 9.74 17.37 -22.48
CA VAL A 226 11.20 17.34 -22.39
C VAL A 226 11.64 15.93 -21.98
N GLU A 227 12.29 15.20 -22.89
CA GLU A 227 12.59 13.77 -22.74
C GLU A 227 13.32 13.42 -21.43
N ASN A 228 14.31 14.23 -21.03
CA ASN A 228 15.08 13.99 -19.80
C ASN A 228 14.34 14.36 -18.50
N GLN A 229 13.16 14.99 -18.61
CA GLN A 229 12.25 15.27 -17.50
C GLN A 229 11.10 14.25 -17.44
N ASN A 230 10.89 13.47 -18.51
CA ASN A 230 9.77 12.55 -18.66
C ASN A 230 10.19 11.08 -18.51
N TRP A 231 10.67 10.70 -17.33
CA TRP A 231 11.04 9.32 -17.01
C TRP A 231 10.99 9.05 -15.50
N GLY A 232 11.11 7.78 -15.09
CA GLY A 232 10.77 7.38 -13.72
C GLY A 232 11.65 7.88 -12.59
N GLY A 233 12.85 8.41 -12.89
CA GLY A 233 13.71 9.10 -11.92
C GLY A 233 13.38 10.57 -11.74
N GLN A 234 12.26 11.06 -12.27
CA GLN A 234 11.83 12.46 -12.18
C GLN A 234 10.47 12.59 -11.48
N PRO A 235 10.20 13.75 -10.85
CA PRO A 235 8.86 14.10 -10.38
C PRO A 235 7.79 13.92 -11.47
N GLY A 236 6.57 13.59 -11.05
CA GLY A 236 5.37 13.58 -11.89
C GLY A 236 4.83 14.99 -12.12
N PHE A 237 3.65 15.11 -12.74
CA PHE A 237 3.15 16.41 -13.21
C PHE A 237 1.79 16.83 -12.64
N TYR A 238 1.18 16.06 -11.73
CA TYR A 238 -0.18 16.29 -11.22
C TYR A 238 -1.25 16.46 -12.32
N VAL A 239 -1.17 15.63 -13.37
CA VAL A 239 -2.10 15.62 -14.52
C VAL A 239 -3.47 15.06 -14.18
N THR A 240 -3.52 14.10 -13.25
CA THR A 240 -4.75 13.43 -12.85
C THR A 240 -5.50 14.24 -11.78
N PRO A 241 -6.84 14.35 -11.87
CA PRO A 241 -7.63 14.96 -10.81
C PRO A 241 -7.49 14.19 -9.49
N GLU A 242 -7.26 12.88 -9.52
CA GLU A 242 -7.00 12.05 -8.35
C GLU A 242 -5.71 12.45 -7.62
N ALA A 243 -4.59 12.62 -8.33
CA ALA A 243 -3.33 13.07 -7.71
C ALA A 243 -3.47 14.50 -7.16
N ARG A 244 -4.19 15.39 -7.86
CA ARG A 244 -4.46 16.75 -7.36
C ARG A 244 -5.34 16.75 -6.12
N ALA A 245 -6.36 15.90 -6.05
CA ALA A 245 -7.21 15.75 -4.87
C ALA A 245 -6.37 15.30 -3.66
N LEU A 246 -5.58 14.23 -3.80
CA LEU A 246 -4.70 13.75 -2.72
C LEU A 246 -3.66 14.80 -2.31
N ARG A 247 -3.04 15.48 -3.27
CA ARG A 247 -2.10 16.59 -3.00
C ARG A 247 -2.75 17.71 -2.21
N ASN A 248 -3.95 18.13 -2.59
CA ASN A 248 -4.65 19.22 -1.91
C ASN A 248 -5.02 18.80 -0.48
N THR A 249 -5.50 17.57 -0.27
CA THR A 249 -5.75 17.01 1.06
C THR A 249 -4.48 16.95 1.90
N PHE A 250 -3.35 16.50 1.33
CA PHE A 250 -2.06 16.50 2.02
C PHE A 250 -1.62 17.91 2.42
N ARG A 251 -1.75 18.89 1.52
CA ARG A 251 -1.37 20.29 1.78
C ARG A 251 -2.22 20.96 2.84
N GLU A 252 -3.49 20.59 2.93
CA GLU A 252 -4.40 21.12 3.94
C GLU A 252 -4.04 20.56 5.32
N LEU A 253 -3.83 19.24 5.42
CA LEU A 253 -3.52 18.59 6.70
C LEU A 253 -2.07 18.84 7.15
N MET A 254 -1.12 18.80 6.21
CA MET A 254 0.33 18.69 6.46
C MET A 254 0.64 17.59 7.51
N PRO A 255 0.40 16.31 7.17
CA PRO A 255 0.46 15.23 8.14
C PRO A 255 1.90 14.93 8.60
N ASP A 256 2.05 14.57 9.88
CA ASP A 256 3.30 14.00 10.41
C ASP A 256 3.56 12.60 9.85
N VAL A 257 2.49 11.83 9.61
CA VAL A 257 2.57 10.47 9.07
C VAL A 257 1.65 10.31 7.86
N TYR A 258 2.16 9.72 6.78
CA TYR A 258 1.40 9.35 5.59
C TYR A 258 1.55 7.84 5.30
N ILE A 259 0.43 7.13 5.28
CA ILE A 259 0.38 5.71 4.93
C ILE A 259 -0.33 5.54 3.60
N ASN A 260 0.35 4.89 2.66
CA ASN A 260 -0.22 4.55 1.36
C ASN A 260 -0.33 3.03 1.23
N HIS A 261 -1.57 2.53 1.19
CA HIS A 261 -1.86 1.10 1.16
C HIS A 261 -1.94 0.58 -0.27
N HIS A 262 -1.28 -0.54 -0.49
CA HIS A 262 -1.02 -1.13 -1.79
C HIS A 262 -1.21 -2.64 -1.78
N HIS A 263 -1.32 -3.20 -2.98
CA HIS A 263 -1.14 -4.63 -3.18
C HIS A 263 0.06 -4.93 -4.06
N ARG A 264 0.52 -6.17 -3.95
CA ARG A 264 1.40 -6.82 -4.92
C ARG A 264 0.83 -8.15 -5.38
N GLY A 265 1.48 -8.72 -6.38
CA GLY A 265 1.25 -10.11 -6.77
C GLY A 265 1.54 -11.13 -5.65
N SER A 266 1.26 -12.39 -5.96
CA SER A 266 1.43 -13.53 -5.04
C SER A 266 2.88 -14.05 -4.99
N ASN A 267 3.82 -13.29 -5.56
CA ASN A 267 5.04 -13.78 -6.16
C ASN A 267 6.31 -13.52 -5.34
N VAL A 268 6.24 -13.35 -4.01
CA VAL A 268 7.44 -13.13 -3.16
C VAL A 268 7.45 -14.09 -1.99
N ILE A 269 8.62 -14.65 -1.71
CA ILE A 269 8.88 -15.55 -0.57
C ILE A 269 9.99 -14.96 0.31
N SER A 270 9.97 -15.31 1.59
CA SER A 270 11.05 -15.01 2.52
C SER A 270 12.29 -15.82 2.16
N GLU A 271 13.46 -15.19 2.16
CA GLU A 271 14.73 -15.91 1.98
C GLU A 271 15.04 -16.85 3.16
N ASP A 272 14.62 -16.47 4.36
CA ASP A 272 14.97 -17.19 5.59
C ASP A 272 14.30 -18.56 5.70
N ASP A 273 13.06 -18.68 5.26
CA ASP A 273 12.24 -19.87 5.50
C ASP A 273 11.34 -20.28 4.32
N ASN A 274 11.49 -19.64 3.16
CA ASN A 274 10.70 -19.87 1.94
C ASN A 274 9.18 -19.72 2.13
N ARG A 275 8.70 -19.16 3.25
CA ARG A 275 7.27 -18.85 3.42
C ARG A 275 6.92 -17.66 2.55
N ARG A 276 5.67 -17.64 2.11
CA ARG A 276 5.12 -16.50 1.38
C ARG A 276 5.12 -15.25 2.25
N VAL A 277 5.61 -14.15 1.69
CA VAL A 277 5.53 -12.83 2.30
C VAL A 277 4.11 -12.30 2.15
N PHE A 278 3.46 -11.94 3.26
CA PHE A 278 2.09 -11.43 3.26
C PHE A 278 2.02 -9.90 3.23
N LEU A 279 3.05 -9.23 3.76
CA LEU A 279 3.15 -7.78 3.79
C LEU A 279 4.59 -7.36 3.46
N GLN A 280 4.73 -6.36 2.60
CA GLN A 280 5.97 -5.60 2.47
C GLN A 280 5.75 -4.19 3.01
N ILE A 281 6.73 -3.67 3.74
CA ILE A 281 6.69 -2.31 4.27
C ILE A 281 7.94 -1.53 3.86
N TYR A 282 7.85 -0.20 3.79
CA TYR A 282 8.99 0.61 3.38
C TYR A 282 8.90 2.05 3.88
N ALA A 283 10.06 2.63 4.20
CA ALA A 283 10.18 3.92 4.88
C ALA A 283 10.89 5.00 4.05
N GLN A 284 11.53 4.67 2.92
CA GLN A 284 12.43 5.61 2.23
C GLN A 284 12.28 5.54 0.71
N PHE A 285 11.62 6.51 0.07
CA PHE A 285 11.31 6.45 -1.37
C PHE A 285 12.24 7.25 -2.29
N VAL A 286 13.21 7.96 -1.70
CA VAL A 286 14.31 8.68 -2.39
C VAL A 286 15.59 8.58 -1.54
N PRO A 287 16.79 8.67 -2.13
CA PRO A 287 18.01 8.70 -1.35
C PRO A 287 18.16 10.06 -0.64
N LEU A 288 18.87 10.08 0.49
CA LEU A 288 19.04 11.29 1.33
C LEU A 288 19.79 12.42 0.62
N ASP A 289 20.64 12.10 -0.36
CA ASP A 289 21.42 13.06 -1.13
C ASP A 289 20.70 13.57 -2.39
N ARG A 290 19.49 13.08 -2.67
CA ARG A 290 18.64 13.64 -3.74
C ARG A 290 18.13 15.02 -3.34
N VAL A 291 18.26 15.96 -4.26
CA VAL A 291 17.62 17.28 -4.18
C VAL A 291 16.89 17.55 -5.50
N ASP A 292 15.60 17.83 -5.42
CA ASP A 292 14.81 18.34 -6.54
C ASP A 292 14.60 19.85 -6.37
N THR A 293 14.96 20.63 -7.40
CA THR A 293 14.85 22.09 -7.39
C THR A 293 13.85 22.57 -8.42
N ILE A 294 13.02 23.56 -8.07
CA ILE A 294 12.13 24.24 -9.01
C ILE A 294 12.14 25.74 -8.76
N ILE A 295 12.05 26.54 -9.83
CA ILE A 295 11.88 27.99 -9.72
C ILE A 295 10.40 28.32 -9.93
N ASP A 296 9.75 28.83 -8.89
CA ASP A 296 8.38 29.29 -8.93
C ASP A 296 8.32 30.76 -8.48
N ASP A 297 7.76 31.64 -9.31
CA ASP A 297 7.67 33.09 -9.08
C ASP A 297 9.03 33.74 -8.72
N SER A 298 10.09 33.32 -9.42
CA SER A 298 11.48 33.73 -9.19
C SER A 298 12.07 33.33 -7.82
N VAL A 299 11.40 32.45 -7.08
CA VAL A 299 11.90 31.84 -5.86
C VAL A 299 12.32 30.40 -6.17
N GLU A 300 13.55 30.05 -5.79
CA GLU A 300 14.04 28.68 -5.90
C GLU A 300 13.58 27.89 -4.67
N TYR A 301 12.86 26.78 -4.92
CA TYR A 301 12.47 25.81 -3.92
C TYR A 301 13.33 24.56 -4.09
N SER A 302 13.88 24.06 -2.99
CA SER A 302 14.66 22.82 -2.95
C SER A 302 13.97 21.81 -2.03
N TYR A 303 13.76 20.59 -2.53
CA TYR A 303 13.10 19.51 -1.83
C TYR A 303 14.06 18.34 -1.66
N SER A 304 14.13 17.79 -0.46
CA SER A 304 14.95 16.63 -0.12
C SER A 304 14.32 15.87 1.05
N LEU A 305 14.59 14.58 1.15
CA LEU A 305 14.22 13.80 2.33
C LEU A 305 15.05 14.26 3.54
N SER A 306 14.40 14.66 4.63
CA SER A 306 15.08 15.02 5.87
C SER A 306 15.43 13.78 6.71
N GLU A 307 16.49 13.87 7.51
CA GLU A 307 16.85 12.82 8.48
C GLU A 307 15.72 12.58 9.50
N GLU A 308 15.03 13.64 9.92
CA GLU A 308 13.90 13.57 10.85
C GLU A 308 12.70 12.80 10.26
N SER A 309 12.30 13.13 9.02
CA SER A 309 11.24 12.40 8.31
C SER A 309 11.62 10.93 8.13
N LEU A 310 12.88 10.64 7.77
CA LEU A 310 13.36 9.26 7.62
C LEU A 310 13.36 8.51 8.96
N GLU A 311 13.84 9.14 10.05
CA GLU A 311 13.84 8.53 11.38
C GLU A 311 12.42 8.18 11.82
N LEU A 312 11.48 9.12 11.71
CA LEU A 312 10.08 8.88 12.07
C LEU A 312 9.44 7.82 11.17
N SER A 313 9.77 7.81 9.86
CA SER A 313 9.32 6.75 8.93
C SER A 313 9.79 5.37 9.37
N LYS A 314 11.06 5.24 9.79
CA LYS A 314 11.60 4.00 10.35
C LYS A 314 10.86 3.57 11.61
N LYS A 315 10.56 4.51 12.53
CA LYS A 315 9.79 4.23 13.75
C LYS A 315 8.37 3.72 13.46
N VAL A 316 7.64 4.36 12.54
CA VAL A 316 6.30 3.93 12.10
C VAL A 316 6.36 2.50 11.56
N ASN A 317 7.28 2.22 10.65
CA ASN A 317 7.44 0.88 10.04
C ASN A 317 7.84 -0.18 11.10
N ALA A 318 8.78 0.15 11.98
CA ALA A 318 9.25 -0.72 13.06
C ALA A 318 8.15 -1.02 14.10
N LEU A 319 7.30 -0.05 14.43
CA LEU A 319 6.14 -0.23 15.31
C LEU A 319 5.22 -1.30 14.74
N VAL A 320 4.77 -1.12 13.49
CA VAL A 320 3.85 -2.04 12.83
C VAL A 320 4.47 -3.43 12.71
N TYR A 321 5.75 -3.51 12.31
CA TYR A 321 6.48 -4.78 12.29
C TYR A 321 6.44 -5.45 13.67
N LYS A 322 6.84 -4.77 14.74
CA LYS A 322 6.83 -5.33 16.10
C LYS A 322 5.44 -5.80 16.52
N LYS A 323 4.39 -5.00 16.28
CA LYS A 323 3.02 -5.31 16.70
C LYS A 323 2.45 -6.52 15.97
N LEU A 324 2.66 -6.62 14.66
CA LEU A 324 2.24 -7.79 13.87
C LEU A 324 3.05 -9.06 14.20
N GLN A 325 4.28 -8.92 14.72
CA GLN A 325 5.09 -10.04 15.21
C GLN A 325 4.71 -10.56 16.61
N ARG A 326 3.91 -9.83 17.40
CA ARG A 326 3.58 -10.21 18.81
C ARG A 326 2.86 -11.56 18.94
N GLY A 327 2.35 -12.14 17.86
CA GLY A 327 1.92 -13.54 17.79
C GLY A 327 3.09 -14.49 17.52
N LYS A 328 3.91 -14.82 18.53
CA LYS A 328 4.94 -15.88 18.40
C LYS A 328 4.29 -17.22 18.02
N GLY A 329 4.67 -17.78 16.87
CA GLY A 329 4.13 -19.02 16.32
C GLY A 329 3.85 -18.87 14.83
N ASN A 330 3.33 -19.90 14.16
CA ASN A 330 2.96 -19.90 12.74
C ASN A 330 1.79 -18.94 12.40
N SER A 331 1.77 -17.72 12.95
CA SER A 331 0.80 -16.67 12.61
C SER A 331 1.01 -16.26 11.16
N PRO A 332 -0.04 -16.24 10.32
CA PRO A 332 0.07 -15.78 8.95
C PRO A 332 0.46 -14.29 8.84
N PHE A 333 0.31 -13.50 9.90
CA PHE A 333 0.69 -12.07 9.90
C PHE A 333 2.20 -11.82 10.06
N SER A 334 2.98 -12.86 10.41
CA SER A 334 4.39 -12.73 10.76
C SER A 334 5.37 -12.70 9.58
N THR A 335 4.94 -13.04 8.36
CA THR A 335 5.84 -13.00 7.19
C THR A 335 5.84 -11.62 6.56
N ILE A 336 6.68 -10.74 7.10
CA ILE A 336 6.84 -9.34 6.70
C ILE A 336 8.29 -9.13 6.23
N THR A 337 8.47 -8.46 5.10
CA THR A 337 9.78 -8.02 4.61
C THR A 337 9.75 -6.53 4.29
N LYS A 338 10.91 -5.94 3.99
CA LYS A 338 10.96 -4.65 3.32
C LYS A 338 10.49 -4.77 1.87
N TYR A 339 10.03 -3.67 1.30
CA TYR A 339 9.90 -3.50 -0.15
C TYR A 339 11.31 -3.45 -0.78
N PRO A 340 11.49 -3.82 -2.07
CA PRO A 340 12.78 -3.65 -2.73
C PRO A 340 13.29 -2.22 -2.61
N ARG A 341 14.59 -2.08 -2.37
CA ARG A 341 15.19 -0.76 -2.17
C ARG A 341 14.99 0.10 -3.39
N VAL A 342 14.56 1.33 -3.15
CA VAL A 342 14.26 2.25 -4.25
C VAL A 342 15.51 2.82 -4.91
N GLU A 343 16.64 2.83 -4.19
CA GLU A 343 17.93 3.22 -4.76
C GLU A 343 18.40 2.24 -5.84
N ASP A 344 17.82 1.03 -5.90
CA ASP A 344 18.08 0.08 -6.98
C ASP A 344 17.25 0.40 -8.26
N TYR A 345 16.29 1.33 -8.19
CA TYR A 345 15.52 1.81 -9.34
C TYR A 345 16.16 3.05 -9.99
N TYR A 346 15.93 3.20 -11.28
CA TYR A 346 16.21 4.41 -12.06
C TYR A 346 17.63 4.98 -11.90
N GLY A 347 18.62 4.10 -11.66
CA GLY A 347 20.02 4.50 -11.57
C GLY A 347 20.40 5.18 -10.25
N GLY A 348 19.63 4.98 -9.17
CA GLY A 348 19.88 5.58 -7.87
C GLY A 348 18.99 6.77 -7.56
N GLU A 349 18.19 7.23 -8.53
CA GLU A 349 17.34 8.42 -8.38
C GLU A 349 16.17 8.23 -7.39
N GLY A 350 15.83 6.99 -7.03
CA GLY A 350 14.63 6.70 -6.24
C GLY A 350 13.35 6.87 -7.05
N LEU A 351 12.24 7.20 -6.39
CA LEU A 351 10.90 7.28 -6.99
C LEU A 351 10.19 8.62 -6.71
N PRO A 352 10.79 9.78 -7.06
CA PRO A 352 10.27 11.12 -6.72
C PRO A 352 8.81 11.35 -7.15
N GLY A 353 8.38 10.75 -8.27
CA GLY A 353 7.01 10.84 -8.77
C GLY A 353 5.95 10.09 -7.97
N THR A 354 6.33 9.30 -6.96
CA THR A 354 5.38 8.64 -6.05
C THR A 354 4.92 9.59 -4.96
N THR A 355 3.71 9.38 -4.43
CA THR A 355 3.18 10.20 -3.32
C THR A 355 4.05 10.04 -2.07
N LEU A 356 4.49 8.81 -1.76
CA LEU A 356 5.38 8.52 -0.63
C LEU A 356 6.72 9.26 -0.74
N ALA A 357 7.32 9.35 -1.94
CA ALA A 357 8.52 10.16 -2.12
C ALA A 357 8.25 11.65 -2.00
N SER A 358 7.34 12.18 -2.83
CA SER A 358 7.05 13.61 -2.88
C SER A 358 6.62 14.17 -1.52
N PHE A 359 5.80 13.43 -0.77
CA PHE A 359 5.30 13.86 0.54
C PHE A 359 6.36 13.73 1.64
N SER A 360 7.24 12.72 1.59
CA SER A 360 8.36 12.65 2.55
C SER A 360 9.39 13.78 2.35
N MET A 361 9.57 14.24 1.12
CA MET A 361 10.36 15.44 0.81
C MET A 361 9.69 16.75 1.27
N ASN A 362 8.44 16.69 1.75
CA ASN A 362 7.72 17.78 2.42
C ASN A 362 7.62 17.56 3.95
N GLY A 363 8.42 16.63 4.50
CA GLY A 363 8.57 16.44 5.94
C GLY A 363 7.71 15.34 6.56
N ALA A 364 6.72 14.79 5.84
CA ALA A 364 5.91 13.70 6.37
C ALA A 364 6.76 12.43 6.55
N ALA A 365 6.59 11.71 7.66
CA ALA A 365 7.02 10.33 7.74
C ALA A 365 6.13 9.45 6.87
N VAL A 366 6.70 8.44 6.22
CA VAL A 366 5.97 7.63 5.24
C VAL A 366 6.04 6.14 5.51
N MET A 367 4.95 5.46 5.17
CA MET A 367 4.89 4.00 5.19
C MET A 367 4.16 3.49 3.96
N LEU A 368 4.87 2.71 3.14
CA LEU A 368 4.23 1.78 2.21
C LEU A 368 3.67 0.61 3.01
N TYR A 369 2.41 0.27 2.75
CA TYR A 369 1.77 -0.93 3.27
C TYR A 369 1.33 -1.82 2.10
N GLU A 370 2.19 -2.74 1.65
CA GLU A 370 1.96 -3.51 0.42
C GLU A 370 1.59 -4.97 0.73
N VAL A 371 0.28 -5.30 0.65
CA VAL A 371 -0.23 -6.65 0.92
C VAL A 371 -0.17 -7.54 -0.31
N THR A 372 -0.01 -8.84 -0.10
CA THR A 372 -0.04 -9.81 -1.21
C THR A 372 -1.46 -10.08 -1.71
N ALA A 373 -1.65 -10.18 -3.03
CA ALA A 373 -2.89 -10.67 -3.63
C ALA A 373 -2.86 -12.20 -3.77
N ILE A 374 -3.65 -12.92 -2.96
CA ILE A 374 -3.68 -14.39 -2.93
C ILE A 374 -5.10 -14.92 -3.17
N GLY A 375 -5.72 -14.53 -4.27
CA GLY A 375 -7.11 -14.91 -4.58
C GLY A 375 -8.08 -14.58 -3.44
N GLN A 376 -9.34 -14.98 -3.58
CA GLN A 376 -10.40 -14.50 -2.69
C GLN A 376 -10.38 -15.13 -1.29
N LYS A 377 -9.85 -16.36 -1.17
CA LYS A 377 -9.93 -17.15 0.08
C LYS A 377 -9.14 -16.57 1.26
N LYS A 378 -8.19 -15.66 1.02
CA LYS A 378 -7.38 -15.02 2.06
C LYS A 378 -7.68 -13.54 2.29
N ASN A 379 -8.65 -12.98 1.57
CA ASN A 379 -9.00 -11.55 1.66
C ASN A 379 -9.27 -11.13 3.10
N GLY A 380 -10.14 -11.83 3.82
CA GLY A 380 -10.47 -11.47 5.22
C GLY A 380 -9.26 -11.47 6.16
N MET A 381 -8.28 -12.35 5.95
CA MET A 381 -7.05 -12.37 6.75
C MET A 381 -6.19 -11.14 6.44
N LEU A 382 -6.02 -10.79 5.16
CA LEU A 382 -5.22 -9.65 4.72
C LEU A 382 -5.86 -8.30 5.07
N ILE A 383 -7.19 -8.21 4.99
CA ILE A 383 -7.98 -7.06 5.46
C ILE A 383 -7.72 -6.88 6.95
N ARG A 384 -7.85 -7.96 7.75
CA ARG A 384 -7.60 -7.89 9.19
C ARG A 384 -6.16 -7.52 9.54
N GLN A 385 -5.17 -8.02 8.78
CA GLN A 385 -3.78 -7.64 8.95
C GLN A 385 -3.58 -6.14 8.75
N SER A 386 -4.16 -5.59 7.67
CA SER A 386 -4.10 -4.18 7.31
C SER A 386 -4.75 -3.31 8.38
N TYR A 387 -5.96 -3.66 8.80
CA TYR A 387 -6.67 -3.00 9.90
C TYR A 387 -5.81 -2.96 11.16
N ILE A 388 -5.25 -4.11 11.61
CA ILE A 388 -4.44 -4.16 12.85
C ILE A 388 -3.21 -3.28 12.72
N GLY A 389 -2.48 -3.37 11.59
CA GLY A 389 -1.26 -2.60 11.39
C GLY A 389 -1.50 -1.09 11.45
N ILE A 390 -2.53 -0.61 10.74
CA ILE A 390 -2.88 0.82 10.71
C ILE A 390 -3.43 1.27 12.06
N TRP A 391 -4.28 0.48 12.72
CA TRP A 391 -4.83 0.77 14.05
C TRP A 391 -3.73 0.94 15.10
N GLU A 392 -2.71 0.07 15.07
CA GLU A 392 -1.58 0.15 15.98
C GLU A 392 -0.71 1.39 15.74
N THR A 393 -0.66 1.92 14.51
CA THR A 393 -0.05 3.22 14.24
C THR A 393 -0.86 4.35 14.88
N LEU A 394 -2.20 4.35 14.75
CA LEU A 394 -3.06 5.33 15.40
C LEU A 394 -2.87 5.34 16.92
N LEU A 395 -2.89 4.15 17.54
CA LEU A 395 -2.65 4.00 18.96
C LEU A 395 -1.26 4.47 19.37
N GLY A 396 -0.23 4.11 18.60
CA GLY A 396 1.14 4.51 18.88
C GLY A 396 1.38 6.02 18.80
N LEU A 397 0.70 6.71 17.88
CA LEU A 397 0.68 8.17 17.83
C LEU A 397 -0.05 8.75 19.04
N ALA A 398 -1.21 8.19 19.38
CA ALA A 398 -2.07 8.69 20.44
C ALA A 398 -1.44 8.59 21.84
N ASN A 399 -0.77 7.48 22.13
CA ASN A 399 -0.20 7.19 23.44
C ASN A 399 1.31 7.52 23.55
N GLY A 400 1.94 7.93 22.44
CA GLY A 400 3.35 8.26 22.35
C GLY A 400 4.31 7.08 22.18
N ASP A 401 3.83 5.82 22.23
CA ASP A 401 4.65 4.61 22.07
C ASP A 401 5.44 4.62 20.75
N LEU A 402 4.91 5.27 19.71
CA LEU A 402 5.57 5.37 18.41
C LEU A 402 6.91 6.11 18.51
N TYR A 403 6.98 7.19 19.29
CA TYR A 403 8.18 8.02 19.42
C TYR A 403 9.30 7.34 20.20
N ASP A 404 8.94 6.38 21.06
CA ASP A 404 9.85 5.53 21.84
C ASP A 404 10.36 4.30 21.06
N VAL A 405 9.88 4.07 19.83
CA VAL A 405 10.38 2.98 19.00
C VAL A 405 11.82 3.26 18.59
N ASP A 406 12.69 2.28 18.82
CA ASP A 406 14.04 2.26 18.29
C ASP A 406 14.00 2.12 16.74
N PRO A 407 14.45 3.15 15.98
CA PRO A 407 14.42 3.12 14.52
C PRO A 407 15.34 2.04 13.94
N ASP A 408 16.37 1.59 14.66
CA ASP A 408 17.29 0.54 14.18
C ASP A 408 16.56 -0.81 14.00
N VAL A 409 15.42 -1.00 14.65
CA VAL A 409 14.57 -2.18 14.43
C VAL A 409 14.13 -2.27 12.96
N TYR A 410 13.89 -1.14 12.29
CA TYR A 410 13.56 -1.12 10.87
C TYR A 410 14.66 -1.77 10.01
N ASP A 411 15.92 -1.50 10.34
CA ASP A 411 17.06 -2.02 9.60
C ASP A 411 17.25 -3.53 9.80
N THR A 412 16.65 -4.10 10.85
CA THR A 412 16.62 -5.55 11.10
C THR A 412 15.52 -6.30 10.35
N ILE A 413 14.58 -5.60 9.71
CA ILE A 413 13.50 -6.23 8.94
C ILE A 413 14.13 -6.91 7.70
N PRO A 414 13.78 -8.18 7.39
CA PRO A 414 14.34 -8.87 6.23
C PRO A 414 14.10 -8.10 4.93
N GLU A 415 15.08 -8.11 4.03
CA GLU A 415 14.93 -7.53 2.69
C GLU A 415 13.89 -8.29 1.86
N ALA A 416 13.42 -7.67 0.78
CA ALA A 416 12.53 -8.33 -0.17
C ALA A 416 13.20 -9.58 -0.76
N GLY A 417 12.61 -10.75 -0.51
CA GLY A 417 13.12 -12.00 -1.06
C GLY A 417 12.80 -12.19 -2.55
N PRO A 418 13.22 -13.33 -3.13
CA PRO A 418 13.16 -13.54 -4.57
C PRO A 418 11.72 -13.61 -5.07
N ARG A 419 11.52 -13.12 -6.30
CA ARG A 419 10.27 -13.28 -7.02
C ARG A 419 10.15 -14.71 -7.56
N ILE A 420 8.96 -15.29 -7.42
CA ILE A 420 8.64 -16.64 -7.92
C ILE A 420 7.61 -16.57 -9.06
N GLY A 421 7.80 -17.43 -10.07
CA GLY A 421 6.81 -17.61 -11.14
C GLY A 421 5.65 -18.52 -10.71
N ASN A 422 4.57 -18.50 -11.46
CA ASN A 422 3.54 -19.53 -11.35
C ASN A 422 4.14 -20.87 -11.80
N PRO A 423 4.26 -21.89 -10.94
CA PRO A 423 4.90 -23.15 -11.31
C PRO A 423 4.05 -23.98 -12.31
N ARG A 424 2.87 -23.50 -12.68
CA ARG A 424 1.96 -24.13 -13.66
C ARG A 424 1.99 -23.46 -15.04
N LEU A 425 2.77 -22.40 -15.21
CA LEU A 425 2.97 -21.69 -16.48
C LEU A 425 4.33 -22.04 -17.09
#